data_AF-A0A355RY99-F1
#
_entry.id   AF-A0A355RY99-F1
#
_cell.length_a   1.000
_cell.length_b   1.000
_cell.length_c   1.000
_cell.angle_alpha   90.00
_cell.angle_beta   90.00
_cell.angle_gamma   90.00
#
_symmetry.space_group_name_H-M   'P 1'
#
loop_
_entity.id
_entity.type
_entity.pdbx_description
1 polymer ?
#
loop_
_entity_poly.entity_id
_entity_poly.type
_entity_poly.pdbx_seq_one_letter_code
_entity_poly.pdbx_strand_id
1 'polypeptide(L)'
;MKLDKETLDKLRNIEGFPIGKDEDIIKLSDPPYYTACPNPFINEFIEKYGKPYDEENDDYNVEPYAADVSEGKNDPIYNAHSYHTKVPHKAIMRYILHYTKPGDIVFDGFCGTGMTGVAAGMCGRPDKEFKLKLENEAKKEGKKIEWGA
;
A
#
# COMPACT_ATOMS: atom_id res chain seq x y z
N MET A 1 0.07 3.76 -24.60
CA MET A 1 -1.29 4.30 -24.85
C MET A 1 -1.18 5.81 -24.91
N LYS A 2 -2.05 6.52 -25.63
CA LYS A 2 -1.95 7.99 -25.76
C LYS A 2 -3.30 8.62 -25.44
N LEU A 3 -3.29 9.59 -24.55
CA LEU A 3 -4.45 10.43 -24.28
C LEU A 3 -4.50 11.58 -25.28
N ASP A 4 -5.60 11.71 -26.00
CA ASP A 4 -5.84 12.75 -26.97
C ASP A 4 -7.22 13.40 -26.79
N LYS A 5 -7.49 14.45 -27.57
CA LYS A 5 -8.74 15.22 -27.48
C LYS A 5 -9.97 14.36 -27.77
N GLU A 6 -9.90 13.45 -28.75
CA GLU A 6 -11.03 12.58 -29.08
C GLU A 6 -11.38 11.65 -27.92
N THR A 7 -10.36 11.15 -27.23
CA THR A 7 -10.56 10.35 -26.01
C THR A 7 -11.16 11.18 -24.89
N LEU A 8 -10.69 12.42 -24.69
CA LEU A 8 -11.24 13.33 -23.67
C LEU A 8 -12.71 13.68 -23.95
N ASP A 9 -13.08 13.92 -25.20
CA ASP A 9 -14.45 14.26 -25.59
C ASP A 9 -15.47 13.17 -25.21
N LYS A 10 -15.06 11.89 -25.27
CA LYS A 10 -15.89 10.75 -24.85
C LYS A 10 -16.12 10.70 -23.34
N LEU A 11 -15.26 11.34 -22.55
CA LEU A 11 -15.27 11.31 -21.08
C LEU A 11 -15.89 12.55 -20.44
N ARG A 12 -16.15 13.63 -21.20
CA ARG A 12 -16.59 14.93 -20.65
C ARG A 12 -17.86 14.88 -19.81
N ASN A 13 -18.73 13.92 -20.10
CA ASN A 13 -20.01 13.76 -19.42
C ASN A 13 -19.95 12.84 -18.19
N ILE A 14 -18.77 12.32 -17.85
CA ILE A 14 -18.57 11.46 -16.69
C ILE A 14 -18.37 12.31 -15.45
N GLU A 15 -18.99 11.91 -14.33
CA GLU A 15 -18.77 12.53 -13.04
C GLU A 15 -17.29 12.51 -12.65
N GLY A 16 -16.78 13.63 -12.16
CA GLY A 16 -15.36 13.78 -11.82
C GLY A 16 -14.46 14.12 -13.01
N PHE A 17 -15.00 14.40 -14.20
CA PHE A 17 -14.20 14.97 -15.28
C PHE A 17 -13.66 16.36 -14.87
N PRO A 18 -12.36 16.63 -15.08
CA PRO A 18 -11.72 17.86 -14.61
C PRO A 18 -12.23 19.11 -15.33
N ILE A 19 -12.34 20.22 -14.59
CA ILE A 19 -12.59 21.55 -15.16
C ILE A 19 -11.23 22.15 -15.53
N GLY A 20 -10.80 21.97 -16.78
CA GLY A 20 -9.50 22.43 -17.27
C GLY A 20 -9.40 22.41 -18.79
N LYS A 21 -8.30 22.95 -19.34
CA LYS A 21 -8.02 22.87 -20.77
C LYS A 21 -7.52 21.47 -21.12
N ASP A 22 -7.92 20.97 -22.29
CA ASP A 22 -7.52 19.65 -22.77
C ASP A 22 -5.98 19.49 -22.81
N GLU A 23 -5.27 20.56 -23.19
CA GLU A 23 -3.80 20.54 -23.26
C GLU A 23 -3.17 20.32 -21.87
N ASP A 24 -3.75 20.91 -20.82
CA ASP A 24 -3.27 20.78 -19.45
C ASP A 24 -3.59 19.38 -18.89
N ILE A 25 -4.79 18.84 -19.17
CA ILE A 25 -5.19 17.48 -18.79
C ILE A 25 -4.24 16.46 -19.43
N ILE A 26 -3.94 16.60 -20.72
CA ILE A 26 -3.01 15.72 -21.44
C ILE A 26 -1.60 15.84 -20.87
N LYS A 27 -1.11 17.07 -20.65
CA LYS A 27 0.24 17.32 -20.14
C LYS A 27 0.46 16.78 -18.73
N LEU A 28 -0.56 16.81 -17.88
CA LEU A 28 -0.50 16.28 -16.52
C LEU A 28 -0.67 14.76 -16.47
N SER A 29 -1.18 14.14 -17.53
CA SER A 29 -1.42 12.70 -17.57
C SER A 29 -0.18 11.92 -18.01
N ASP A 30 -0.01 10.72 -17.46
CA ASP A 30 0.99 9.71 -17.87
C ASP A 30 0.29 8.35 -18.14
N PRO A 31 -0.43 8.22 -19.28
CA PRO A 31 -1.22 7.02 -19.55
C PRO A 31 -0.35 5.78 -19.84
N PRO A 32 -0.76 4.59 -19.38
CA PRO A 32 -2.01 4.29 -18.68
C PRO A 32 -1.96 4.45 -17.15
N TYR A 33 -0.80 4.79 -16.59
CA TYR A 33 -0.54 4.72 -15.16
C TYR A 33 -1.23 5.83 -14.37
N TYR A 34 -1.31 7.03 -14.94
CA TYR A 34 -1.95 8.18 -14.34
C TYR A 34 -2.67 9.02 -15.38
N THR A 35 -3.87 9.48 -15.06
CA THR A 35 -4.60 10.46 -15.87
C THR A 35 -5.19 11.53 -14.97
N ALA A 36 -5.13 12.79 -15.41
CA ALA A 36 -5.77 13.92 -14.71
C ALA A 36 -7.30 13.96 -14.90
N CYS A 37 -7.87 12.94 -15.55
CA CYS A 37 -9.29 12.69 -15.77
C CYS A 37 -9.61 11.22 -15.40
N PRO A 38 -10.88 10.79 -15.40
CA PRO A 38 -11.22 9.37 -15.33
C PRO A 38 -10.38 8.57 -16.35
N ASN A 39 -9.74 7.48 -15.91
CA ASN A 39 -8.72 6.79 -16.71
C ASN A 39 -9.39 5.93 -17.81
N PRO A 40 -9.32 6.33 -19.09
CA PRO A 40 -9.96 5.55 -20.17
C PRO A 40 -9.23 4.23 -20.45
N PHE A 41 -8.01 4.06 -19.95
CA PHE A 41 -7.16 2.89 -20.21
C PHE A 41 -7.22 1.87 -19.07
N ILE A 42 -8.08 2.06 -18.07
CA ILE A 42 -8.10 1.19 -16.88
C ILE A 42 -8.40 -0.27 -17.25
N ASN A 43 -9.29 -0.53 -18.20
CA ASN A 43 -9.62 -1.88 -18.63
C ASN A 43 -8.40 -2.56 -19.30
N GLU A 44 -7.76 -1.89 -20.26
CA GLU A 44 -6.56 -2.40 -20.93
C GLU A 44 -5.39 -2.58 -19.94
N PHE A 45 -5.29 -1.71 -18.94
CA PHE A 45 -4.30 -1.83 -17.87
C PHE A 45 -4.55 -3.08 -17.03
N ILE A 46 -5.79 -3.33 -16.62
CA ILE A 46 -6.17 -4.52 -15.84
C ILE A 46 -5.97 -5.79 -16.66
N GLU A 47 -6.35 -5.81 -17.94
CA GLU A 47 -6.12 -6.96 -18.81
C GLU A 47 -4.64 -7.30 -18.97
N LYS A 48 -3.78 -6.27 -19.05
CA LYS A 48 -2.34 -6.46 -19.27
C LYS A 48 -1.56 -6.76 -17.99
N TYR A 49 -1.91 -6.13 -16.87
CA TYR A 49 -1.12 -6.16 -15.63
C TYR A 49 -1.87 -6.71 -14.43
N GLY A 50 -3.20 -6.80 -14.51
CA GLY A 50 -4.03 -7.35 -13.45
C GLY A 50 -3.76 -8.83 -13.25
N LYS A 51 -3.90 -9.27 -12.00
CA LYS A 51 -3.99 -10.69 -11.66
C LYS A 51 -5.48 -11.01 -11.49
N PRO A 52 -6.05 -11.92 -12.29
CA PRO A 52 -7.42 -12.38 -12.07
C PRO A 52 -7.56 -12.94 -10.65
N TYR A 53 -8.65 -12.60 -9.98
CA TYR A 53 -9.00 -13.21 -8.70
C TYR A 53 -9.57 -14.60 -8.95
N ASP A 54 -9.02 -15.61 -8.27
CA ASP A 54 -9.43 -17.01 -8.36
C ASP A 54 -10.18 -17.40 -7.09
N GLU A 55 -11.51 -17.28 -7.13
CA GLU A 55 -12.38 -17.55 -5.98
C GLU A 55 -12.38 -19.04 -5.59
N GLU A 56 -12.20 -19.96 -6.55
CA GLU A 56 -12.24 -21.40 -6.27
C GLU A 56 -11.01 -21.87 -5.47
N ASN A 57 -9.87 -21.20 -5.66
CA ASN A 57 -8.61 -21.51 -4.99
C ASN A 57 -8.20 -20.46 -3.95
N ASP A 58 -9.08 -19.52 -3.60
CA ASP A 58 -8.78 -18.54 -2.55
C ASP A 58 -8.82 -19.21 -1.17
N ASP A 59 -7.63 -19.41 -0.60
CA ASP A 59 -7.42 -19.96 0.73
C ASP A 59 -7.21 -18.88 1.79
N TYR A 60 -7.50 -17.61 1.48
CA TYR A 60 -7.33 -16.50 2.41
C TYR A 60 -8.20 -16.68 3.65
N ASN A 61 -7.54 -17.10 4.73
CA ASN A 61 -8.15 -17.27 6.04
C ASN A 61 -7.25 -16.67 7.12
N VAL A 62 -7.28 -15.34 7.22
CA VAL A 62 -6.54 -14.57 8.22
C VAL A 62 -7.51 -14.01 9.26
N GLU A 63 -7.43 -14.54 10.48
CA GLU A 63 -8.22 -14.07 11.62
C GLU A 63 -7.87 -12.62 11.99
N PRO A 64 -8.79 -11.85 12.61
CA PRO A 64 -8.49 -10.51 13.10
C PRO A 64 -7.28 -10.48 14.04
N TYR A 65 -6.41 -9.49 13.87
CA TYR A 65 -5.29 -9.26 14.75
C TYR A 65 -5.79 -8.77 16.13
N ALA A 66 -5.75 -9.66 17.12
CA ALA A 66 -6.34 -9.44 18.45
C ALA A 66 -5.32 -9.16 19.57
N ALA A 67 -4.04 -8.95 19.23
CA ALA A 67 -3.00 -8.69 20.22
C ALA A 67 -2.82 -7.19 20.49
N ASP A 68 -2.50 -6.83 21.74
CA ASP A 68 -2.17 -5.47 22.10
C ASP A 68 -0.88 -5.01 21.40
N VAL A 69 -0.96 -3.90 20.66
CA VAL A 69 0.20 -3.29 20.02
C VAL A 69 0.67 -2.09 20.84
N SER A 70 1.73 -2.29 21.62
CA SER A 70 2.40 -1.23 22.37
C SER A 70 3.86 -1.15 21.96
N GLU A 71 4.24 -0.04 21.33
CA GLU A 71 5.61 0.22 20.90
C GLU A 71 6.04 1.62 21.37
N GLY A 72 7.27 1.70 21.88
CA GLY A 72 7.82 2.94 22.42
C GLY A 72 8.12 3.98 21.34
N LYS A 73 8.04 5.26 21.70
CA LYS A 73 8.37 6.40 20.84
C LYS A 73 9.86 6.80 20.87
N ASN A 74 10.72 5.90 21.35
CA ASN A 74 12.15 6.17 21.58
C ASN A 74 13.04 5.72 20.41
N ASP A 75 12.47 5.05 19.41
CA ASP A 75 13.24 4.53 18.28
C ASP A 75 13.88 5.69 17.47
N PRO A 76 15.16 5.60 17.07
CA PRO A 76 15.82 6.65 16.28
C PRO A 76 15.06 7.01 14.99
N ILE A 77 14.45 6.01 14.32
CA ILE A 77 13.68 6.23 13.09
C ILE A 77 12.40 7.02 13.40
N TYR A 78 11.76 6.71 14.52
CA TYR A 78 10.58 7.47 14.96
C TYR A 78 10.94 8.94 15.27
N ASN A 79 12.11 9.17 15.88
CA ASN A 79 12.56 10.49 16.32
C ASN A 79 13.18 11.37 15.23
N ALA A 80 13.53 10.83 14.06
CA ALA A 80 14.20 11.59 13.00
C ALA A 80 13.42 12.83 12.51
N HIS A 81 12.08 12.80 12.52
CA HIS A 81 11.22 13.92 12.10
C HIS A 81 9.96 14.02 12.97
N SER A 82 9.72 15.13 13.65
CA SER A 82 8.52 15.27 14.48
C SER A 82 7.23 15.34 13.65
N TYR A 83 6.20 14.62 14.07
CA TYR A 83 4.84 14.77 13.56
C TYR A 83 3.85 14.31 14.62
N HIS A 84 2.79 15.08 14.83
CA HIS A 84 1.98 14.97 16.04
C HIS A 84 1.29 13.61 16.18
N THR A 85 0.77 13.08 15.07
CA THR A 85 0.05 11.81 15.03
C THR A 85 0.91 10.67 14.47
N LYS A 86 2.25 10.79 14.54
CA LYS A 86 3.16 9.74 14.05
C LYS A 86 2.94 8.42 14.81
N VAL A 87 2.83 7.34 14.05
CA VAL A 87 2.76 5.97 14.57
C VAL A 87 4.14 5.29 14.43
N PRO A 88 4.65 4.60 15.46
CA PRO A 88 5.88 3.81 15.34
C PRO A 88 5.80 2.74 14.24
N HIS A 89 6.83 2.62 13.39
CA HIS A 89 6.83 1.60 12.33
C HIS A 89 6.69 0.18 12.88
N LYS A 90 7.29 -0.12 14.04
CA LYS A 90 7.18 -1.42 14.71
C LYS A 90 5.74 -1.81 15.04
N ALA A 91 4.86 -0.84 15.29
CA ALA A 91 3.44 -1.10 15.48
C ALA A 91 2.77 -1.50 14.16
N ILE A 92 3.12 -0.80 13.06
CA ILE A 92 2.58 -1.06 11.72
C ILE A 92 3.08 -2.40 11.16
N MET A 93 4.35 -2.75 11.39
CA MET A 93 4.96 -4.00 10.94
C MET A 93 4.17 -5.24 11.37
N ARG A 94 3.61 -5.23 12.58
CA ARG A 94 2.79 -6.34 13.09
C ARG A 94 1.57 -6.60 12.22
N TYR A 95 0.91 -5.54 11.76
CA TYR A 95 -0.24 -5.64 10.87
C TYR A 95 0.16 -6.08 9.46
N ILE A 96 1.26 -5.55 8.92
CA ILE A 96 1.78 -5.98 7.61
C ILE A 96 2.10 -7.48 7.64
N LEU A 97 2.90 -7.93 8.62
CA LEU A 97 3.30 -9.35 8.74
C LEU A 97 2.14 -10.31 9.04
N HIS A 98 0.99 -9.79 9.49
CA HIS A 98 -0.18 -10.60 9.81
C HIS A 98 -1.17 -10.69 8.64
N TYR A 99 -1.42 -9.57 7.93
CA TYR A 99 -2.43 -9.49 6.88
C TYR A 99 -1.88 -9.64 5.46
N THR A 100 -0.57 -9.67 5.27
CA THR A 100 0.06 -9.71 3.94
C THR A 100 1.14 -10.78 3.85
N LYS A 101 1.39 -11.25 2.63
CA LYS A 101 2.53 -12.10 2.27
C LYS A 101 3.60 -11.24 1.58
N PRO A 102 4.89 -11.61 1.64
CA PRO A 102 5.93 -10.88 0.92
C PRO A 102 5.62 -10.74 -0.58
N GLY A 103 5.62 -9.51 -1.09
CA GLY A 103 5.31 -9.18 -2.48
C GLY A 103 3.85 -8.73 -2.71
N ASP A 104 3.05 -8.66 -1.66
CA ASP A 104 1.71 -8.07 -1.70
C ASP A 104 1.79 -6.53 -1.77
N ILE A 105 0.67 -5.90 -2.12
CA ILE A 105 0.57 -4.43 -2.23
C ILE A 105 -0.01 -3.86 -0.94
N VAL A 106 0.78 -3.02 -0.25
CA VAL A 106 0.30 -2.20 0.86
C VAL A 106 -0.01 -0.79 0.37
N PHE A 107 -1.28 -0.39 0.41
CA PHE A 107 -1.73 0.95 0.05
C PHE A 107 -2.01 1.80 1.29
N ASP A 108 -1.43 3.01 1.33
CA ASP A 108 -1.66 3.98 2.39
C ASP A 108 -1.98 5.37 1.78
N GLY A 109 -3.27 5.63 1.60
CA GLY A 109 -3.76 6.91 1.08
C GLY A 109 -3.67 8.09 2.07
N PHE A 110 -3.33 7.83 3.34
CA PHE A 110 -3.22 8.83 4.41
C PHE A 110 -1.84 8.78 5.07
N CYS A 111 -0.80 8.65 4.25
CA CYS A 111 0.52 8.23 4.70
C CYS A 111 1.20 9.18 5.71
N GLY A 112 0.82 10.45 5.75
CA GLY A 112 1.35 11.45 6.68
C GLY A 112 2.88 11.49 6.68
N THR A 113 3.50 10.86 7.67
CA THR A 113 4.96 10.76 7.83
C THR A 113 5.63 9.67 6.99
N GLY A 114 4.86 8.83 6.31
CA GLY A 114 5.36 7.71 5.53
C GLY A 114 5.79 6.50 6.36
N MET A 115 5.38 6.40 7.63
CA MET A 115 5.80 5.29 8.51
C MET A 115 5.34 3.91 8.04
N THR A 116 4.26 3.84 7.23
CA THR A 116 3.85 2.59 6.57
C THR A 116 4.88 2.12 5.55
N GLY A 117 5.43 3.03 4.73
CA GLY A 117 6.51 2.70 3.80
C GLY A 117 7.80 2.28 4.52
N VAL A 118 8.13 2.95 5.63
CA VAL A 118 9.23 2.53 6.52
C VAL A 118 8.98 1.14 7.07
N ALA A 119 7.78 0.87 7.61
CA ALA A 119 7.41 -0.43 8.16
C ALA A 119 7.51 -1.55 7.11
N ALA A 120 6.99 -1.34 5.91
CA ALA A 120 7.09 -2.29 4.81
C ALA A 120 8.57 -2.63 4.49
N GLY A 121 9.43 -1.61 4.37
CA GLY A 121 10.87 -1.82 4.18
C GLY A 121 11.54 -2.58 5.34
N MET A 122 11.12 -2.29 6.57
CA MET A 122 11.62 -2.96 7.78
C MET A 122 11.08 -4.40 7.92
N CYS A 123 9.95 -4.77 7.34
CA CYS A 123 9.53 -6.18 7.25
C CYS A 123 10.52 -7.01 6.43
N GLY A 124 11.16 -6.43 5.41
CA GLY A 124 12.23 -7.10 4.66
C GLY A 124 13.61 -7.03 5.35
N ARG A 125 13.83 -6.06 6.25
CA ARG A 125 15.12 -5.80 6.91
C ARG A 125 14.95 -5.36 8.36
N PRO A 126 14.41 -6.22 9.24
CA PRO A 126 14.11 -5.86 10.62
C PRO A 126 15.39 -5.73 11.47
N ASP A 127 15.29 -4.97 12.55
CA ASP A 127 16.28 -5.00 13.63
C ASP A 127 16.32 -6.38 14.30
N LYS A 128 17.53 -6.84 14.63
CA LYS A 128 17.76 -8.21 15.12
C LYS A 128 16.97 -8.53 16.39
N GLU A 129 16.91 -7.59 17.33
CA GLU A 129 16.18 -7.78 18.60
C GLU A 129 14.67 -7.87 18.39
N PHE A 130 14.10 -6.98 17.57
CA PHE A 130 12.67 -7.01 17.26
C PHE A 130 12.29 -8.25 16.46
N LYS A 131 13.13 -8.65 15.49
CA LYS A 131 12.96 -9.91 14.76
C LYS A 131 12.85 -11.09 15.71
N LEU A 132 13.81 -11.22 16.63
CA LEU A 132 13.81 -12.29 17.62
C LEU A 132 12.59 -12.22 18.54
N LYS A 133 12.17 -11.02 18.95
CA LYS A 133 10.95 -10.81 19.75
C LYS A 133 9.71 -11.34 19.03
N LEU A 134 9.48 -10.90 17.79
CA LEU A 134 8.30 -11.30 17.01
C LEU A 134 8.30 -12.80 16.69
N GLU A 135 9.46 -13.38 16.35
CA GLU A 135 9.57 -14.82 16.10
C GLU A 135 9.23 -15.65 17.35
N ASN A 136 9.65 -15.19 18.53
CA ASN A 136 9.30 -15.85 19.79
C ASN A 136 7.81 -15.70 20.14
N GLU A 137 7.21 -14.54 19.88
CA GLU A 137 5.77 -14.31 20.04
C GLU A 137 4.97 -15.25 19.11
N ALA A 138 5.28 -15.26 17.81
CA ALA A 138 4.63 -16.13 16.83
C ALA A 138 4.79 -17.62 17.18
N LYS A 139 5.98 -18.04 17.64
CA LYS A 139 6.23 -19.43 18.05
C LYS A 139 5.36 -19.86 19.21
N LYS A 140 5.06 -18.97 20.17
CA LYS A 140 4.14 -19.27 21.29
C LYS A 140 2.71 -19.50 20.81
N GLU A 141 2.33 -18.87 19.70
CA GLU A 141 1.04 -19.05 19.05
C GLU A 141 1.04 -20.21 18.02
N GLY A 142 2.15 -20.94 17.89
CA GLY A 142 2.29 -22.00 16.87
C GLY A 142 2.40 -21.48 15.44
N LYS A 143 2.67 -20.18 15.26
CA LYS A 143 2.81 -19.51 13.96
C LYS A 143 4.28 -19.34 13.58
N LYS A 144 4.51 -19.14 12.28
CA LYS A 144 5.80 -18.75 11.71
C LYS A 144 5.61 -17.43 10.97
N ILE A 145 6.54 -16.49 11.15
CA ILE A 145 6.52 -15.22 10.43
C ILE A 145 7.17 -15.39 9.06
N GLU A 146 6.48 -14.92 8.03
CA GLU A 146 7.04 -14.71 6.70
C GLU A 146 7.53 -13.26 6.60
N TRP A 147 8.84 -13.08 6.57
CA TRP A 147 9.44 -11.75 6.57
C TRP A 147 9.43 -11.13 5.18
N GLY A 148 8.83 -9.96 5.07
CA GLY A 148 8.74 -9.16 3.85
C GLY A 148 7.45 -8.33 3.87
N ALA A 149 7.37 -7.40 2.93
CA ALA A 149 6.14 -6.74 2.52
C ALA A 149 6.04 -6.91 1.01
#